data_AF-A0A2D6RDS0-F1
#
_entry.id   AF-A0A2D6RDS0-F1
#
_cell.length_a   1.000
_cell.length_b   1.000
_cell.length_c   1.000
_cell.angle_alpha   90.00
_cell.angle_beta   90.00
_cell.angle_gamma   90.00
#
_symmetry.space_group_name_H-M   'P 1'
#
loop_
_entity.id
_entity.type
_entity.pdbx_description
1 polymer ?
#
loop_
_entity_poly.entity_id
_entity_poly.type
_entity_poly.pdbx_seq_one_letter_code
_entity_poly.pdbx_strand_id
1 'polypeptide(L)' 'TSMEGVFAAGDVTTTPYKQIIIAMGAGANASLAAFDYLIRQVESDSDSAASEKAA' A
#
# COMPACT_ATOMS: atom_id res chain seq x y z
N THR A 1 1.42 4.18 -4.24
CA THR A 1 0.96 4.45 -5.63
C THR A 1 0.31 5.81 -5.64
N SER A 2 -0.52 6.17 -6.63
CA SER A 2 -1.33 7.39 -6.56
C SER A 2 -2.58 7.26 -5.67
N MET A 3 -2.93 6.03 -5.25
CA MET A 3 -4.03 5.77 -4.32
C MET A 3 -3.48 5.53 -2.91
N GLU A 4 -4.13 6.14 -1.92
CA GLU A 4 -3.85 5.87 -0.50
C GLU A 4 -4.17 4.41 -0.16
N GLY A 5 -3.40 3.82 0.76
CA GLY A 5 -3.51 2.40 1.11
C GLY A 5 -3.00 1.42 0.05
N VAL A 6 -2.67 1.87 -1.17
CA VAL A 6 -2.17 1.00 -2.25
C VAL A 6 -0.66 1.18 -2.45
N PHE A 7 0.10 0.14 -2.13
CA PHE A 7 1.56 0.10 -2.20
C PHE A 7 2.04 -0.82 -3.34
N ALA A 8 3.15 -0.46 -3.98
CA ALA A 8 3.74 -1.23 -5.07
C ALA A 8 5.22 -1.51 -4.79
N ALA A 9 5.70 -2.70 -5.15
CA ALA A 9 7.06 -3.14 -4.91
C ALA A 9 7.57 -4.04 -6.04
N GLY A 10 8.90 -4.13 -6.18
CA GLY A 10 9.54 -4.97 -7.20
C GLY A 10 9.46 -4.38 -8.60
N ASP A 11 9.45 -5.24 -9.61
CA ASP A 11 9.71 -4.85 -11.00
C ASP A 11 8.64 -3.95 -11.62
N VAL A 12 7.41 -3.97 -11.09
CA VAL A 12 6.31 -3.07 -11.47
C VAL A 12 6.58 -1.60 -11.12
N THR A 13 7.57 -1.33 -10.26
CA THR A 13 7.97 0.02 -9.87
C THR A 13 9.04 0.61 -10.80
N THR A 14 9.37 1.87 -10.60
CA THR A 14 10.40 2.59 -11.37
C THR A 14 11.83 2.30 -10.91
N THR A 15 12.03 1.33 -10.01
CA THR A 15 13.37 0.94 -9.55
C THR A 15 14.24 0.49 -10.73
N PRO A 16 15.45 1.03 -10.93
CA PRO A 16 16.25 0.79 -12.13
C PRO A 16 16.75 -0.66 -12.25
N TYR A 17 16.91 -1.34 -11.11
CA TYR A 17 17.46 -2.69 -11.06
C TYR A 17 16.38 -3.71 -10.68
N LYS A 18 16.28 -4.76 -11.49
CA LYS A 18 15.21 -5.77 -11.46
C LYS A 18 15.69 -7.11 -10.90
N GLN A 19 16.42 -7.05 -9.79
CA GLN A 19 17.02 -8.22 -9.15
C GLN A 19 16.16 -8.71 -7.98
N ILE A 20 16.20 -10.02 -7.71
CA ILE A 20 15.37 -10.68 -6.68
C ILE A 20 15.51 -9.96 -5.32
N ILE A 21 16.75 -9.73 -4.86
CA ILE A 21 16.99 -9.10 -3.55
C ILE A 21 16.47 -7.66 -3.49
N ILE A 22 16.50 -6.94 -4.61
CA ILE A 22 16.00 -5.57 -4.68
C ILE A 22 14.47 -5.56 -4.60
N ALA A 23 13.81 -6.47 -5.33
CA ALA A 23 12.37 -6.65 -5.24
C ALA A 23 11.93 -7.09 -3.83
N MET A 24 12.69 -7.98 -3.18
CA MET A 24 12.43 -8.40 -1.79
C MET A 24 12.56 -7.24 -0.80
N GLY A 25 13.62 -6.44 -0.90
CA GLY A 25 13.81 -5.26 -0.04
C GLY A 25 12.71 -4.21 -0.25
N ALA A 26 12.35 -3.93 -1.51
CA ALA A 26 11.22 -3.06 -1.81
C ALA A 26 9.90 -3.61 -1.26
N GLY A 27 9.70 -4.94 -1.33
CA GLY A 27 8.54 -5.62 -0.77
C GLY A 27 8.45 -5.46 0.75
N ALA A 28 9.57 -5.57 1.46
CA ALA A 28 9.61 -5.36 2.91
C ALA A 28 9.17 -3.94 3.30
N ASN A 29 9.64 -2.92 2.58
CA ASN A 29 9.23 -1.53 2.81
C ASN A 29 7.74 -1.31 2.52
N ALA A 30 7.21 -1.88 1.43
CA ALA A 30 5.81 -1.78 1.09
C ALA A 30 4.90 -2.44 2.14
N SER A 31 5.29 -3.61 2.66
CA SER A 31 4.56 -4.29 3.73
C SER A 31 4.55 -3.50 5.03
N LEU A 32 5.68 -2.89 5.41
CA LEU A 32 5.74 -2.06 6.62
C LEU A 32 4.88 -0.79 6.48
N ALA A 33 4.91 -0.16 5.31
CA ALA A 33 4.07 1.01 5.04
C ALA A 33 2.57 0.66 5.02
N ALA A 34 2.21 -0.50 4.46
CA ALA A 34 0.84 -1.00 4.50
C ALA A 34 0.38 -1.30 5.93
N PHE A 35 1.25 -1.90 6.74
CA PHE A 35 0.98 -2.14 8.15
C PHE A 35 0.77 -0.83 8.91
N ASP A 36 1.67 0.14 8.74
CA ASP A 36 1.57 1.47 9.37
C ASP A 36 0.29 2.21 8.95
N TYR A 37 -0.11 2.10 7.68
CA TYR A 37 -1.37 2.62 7.18
C TYR A 37 -2.56 1.99 7.92
N LEU A 38 -2.62 0.65 8.00
CA LEU A 38 -3.73 -0.07 8.62
C LEU A 38 -3.89 0.26 10.11
N ILE A 39 -2.80 0.27 10.88
CA ILE A 39 -2.87 0.55 12.33
C ILE A 39 -3.35 1.96 12.64
N ARG A 40 -3.10 2.93 11.75
CA ARG A 40 -3.55 4.32 11.90
C ARG A 40 -4.99 4.53 11.43
N GLN A 41 -5.52 3.62 10.60
CA GLN A 41 -6.90 3.68 10.09
C GLN A 41 -7.92 2.95 10.98
N VAL A 42 -7.50 2.18 12.00
CA VAL A 42 -8.41 1.52 12.95
C VAL A 42 -9.36 2.51 13.65
N GLU A 43 -8.99 3.80 13.76
CA GLU A 43 -9.87 4.84 14.32
C GLU A 43 -10.80 5.51 13.30
N SER A 44 -10.60 5.31 11.99
CA SER A 44 -11.34 5.99 10.91
C SER A 44 -12.37 5.12 10.18
N ASP A 45 -12.45 3.82 10.49
CA ASP A 45 -13.36 2.87 9.83
C ASP A 45 -14.85 3.03 10.21
N SER A 46 -15.23 4.08 10.96
CA SER A 46 -16.64 4.39 11.23
C SER A 46 -17.34 5.19 10.12
N ASP A 47 -16.63 5.76 9.12
CA ASP A 47 -17.25 6.75 8.21
C ASP A 47 -17.15 6.48 6.69
N SER A 48 -16.47 5.42 6.21
CA SER A 48 -16.29 5.20 4.75
C SER A 48 -17.31 4.26 4.08
N ALA A 49 -18.11 3.51 4.86
CA ALA A 49 -19.13 2.59 4.33
C ALA A 49 -20.39 3.29 3.75
N ALA A 50 -20.49 4.62 3.82
CA ALA A 50 -21.66 5.37 3.37
C ALA A 50 -21.66 5.76 1.88
N SER A 51 -20.52 5.64 1.16
CA SER A 51 -20.43 6.15 -0.22
C SER A 51 -20.77 5.14 -1.33
N GLU A 52 -20.98 3.86 -1.03
CA GLU A 52 -21.24 2.83 -2.06
C GLU A 52 -22.74 2.49 -2.25
N LYS A 53 -23.65 3.05 -1.43
CA LYS A 53 -25.11 2.80 -1.54
C LYS A 53 -25.91 3.85 -2.35
N ALA A 54 -25.26 4.72 -3.12
CA ALA A 54 -25.92 5.82 -3.83
C ALA A 54 -25.78 5.79 -5.37
N ALA A 55 -25.60 4.61 -5.98
CA ALA A 55 -25.70 4.41 -7.42
C ALA A 55 -26.68 3.27 -7.77
#